data_AF-A0A5N6NHA7-F1
#
_entry.id   AF-A0A5N6NHA7-F1
#
_cell.length_a   1.000
_cell.length_b   1.000
_cell.length_c   1.000
_cell.angle_alpha   90.00
_cell.angle_beta   90.00
_cell.angle_gamma   90.00
#
_symmetry.space_group_name_H-M   'P 1'
#
loop_
_entity.id
_entity.type
_entity.pdbx_description
1 polymer ?
#
loop_
_entity_poly.entity_id
_entity_poly.type
_entity_poly.pdbx_seq_one_letter_code
_entity_poly.pdbx_strand_id
1 'polypeptide(L)'
;MDEVVRTIPVDEKICIGGDFNGHIGKEIEGYPSIHGGQGFGTRNEGGINLLDFAMAHDLGIVNSIFKKRDSHLITFSSGGHDTQIDYLLMRRGDRSRWLDCKVLPGDAVVSQHRLLVTDIAIRKKLVEEKKHEPMIICGCLKGEKIAEFRDKVIAGKDSRMYEDTNSMWEAMSDNVTRVAQETLGMTTRRISGQKE
;
A
#
# COMPACT_ATOMS: atom_id res chain seq x y z
N MET A 1 13.54 -16.58 -2.68
CA MET A 1 13.41 -15.11 -2.70
C MET A 1 12.70 -14.65 -3.95
N ASP A 2 13.17 -15.05 -5.14
CA ASP A 2 12.57 -14.70 -6.44
C ASP A 2 11.06 -14.95 -6.51
N GLU A 3 10.61 -16.18 -6.21
CA GLU A 3 9.20 -16.55 -6.23
C GLU A 3 8.34 -15.67 -5.31
N VAL A 4 8.82 -15.38 -4.10
CA VAL A 4 8.10 -14.53 -3.13
C VAL A 4 7.94 -13.12 -3.68
N VAL A 5 8.99 -12.50 -4.23
CA VAL A 5 8.89 -11.14 -4.77
C VAL A 5 7.93 -11.05 -5.96
N ARG A 6 7.83 -12.10 -6.78
CA ARG A 6 6.85 -12.18 -7.88
C ARG A 6 5.41 -12.23 -7.40
N THR A 7 5.15 -12.81 -6.23
CA THR A 7 3.78 -12.88 -5.67
C THR A 7 3.29 -11.55 -5.12
N ILE A 8 4.19 -10.60 -4.84
CA ILE A 8 3.81 -9.32 -4.24
C ILE A 8 3.34 -8.34 -5.33
N PRO A 9 2.11 -7.80 -5.25
CA PRO A 9 1.58 -6.84 -6.20
C PRO A 9 2.47 -5.60 -6.39
N VAL A 10 2.48 -5.05 -7.60
CA VAL A 10 3.36 -3.94 -7.97
C VAL A 10 3.02 -2.64 -7.22
N ASP A 11 1.76 -2.47 -6.83
CA ASP A 11 1.27 -1.33 -6.06
C ASP A 11 1.61 -1.41 -4.56
N GLU A 12 1.93 -2.60 -4.06
CA GLU A 12 2.41 -2.80 -2.70
C GLU A 12 3.86 -2.32 -2.52
N LYS A 13 4.13 -1.84 -1.30
CA LYS A 13 5.46 -1.34 -0.91
C LYS A 13 6.29 -2.49 -0.38
N ILE A 14 7.46 -2.69 -1.00
CA ILE A 14 8.43 -3.70 -0.60
C ILE A 14 9.68 -3.01 -0.08
N CYS A 15 10.16 -3.48 1.08
CA CYS A 15 11.50 -3.25 1.57
C CYS A 15 12.09 -4.61 1.93
N ILE A 16 13.24 -4.95 1.34
CA ILE A 16 13.98 -6.16 1.64
C ILE A 16 15.32 -5.73 2.22
N GLY A 17 15.65 -6.22 3.40
CA GLY A 17 16.93 -5.95 4.06
C GLY A 17 17.57 -7.22 4.58
N GLY A 18 18.90 -7.26 4.55
CA GLY A 18 19.67 -8.34 5.15
C GLY A 18 21.10 -8.40 4.65
N ASP A 19 21.83 -9.39 5.16
CA ASP A 19 23.15 -9.78 4.69
C ASP A 19 23.02 -10.67 3.45
N PHE A 20 23.52 -10.18 2.32
CA PHE A 20 23.50 -10.89 1.05
C PHE A 20 24.84 -11.55 0.71
N ASN A 21 25.90 -11.33 1.50
CA ASN A 21 27.26 -11.82 1.25
C ASN A 21 27.82 -11.52 -0.16
N GLY A 22 27.24 -10.54 -0.85
CA GLY A 22 27.66 -10.08 -2.18
C GLY A 22 28.28 -8.70 -2.10
N HIS A 23 29.32 -8.43 -2.88
CA HIS A 23 29.89 -7.09 -3.02
C HIS A 23 29.41 -6.50 -4.34
N ILE A 24 28.57 -5.47 -4.31
CA ILE A 24 28.11 -4.80 -5.54
C ILE A 24 29.18 -3.88 -6.15
N GLY A 25 30.14 -3.43 -5.34
CA GLY A 25 31.26 -2.57 -5.74
C GLY A 25 30.89 -1.11 -5.98
N LYS A 26 31.89 -0.28 -6.25
CA LYS A 26 31.71 1.15 -6.59
C LYS A 26 31.11 1.36 -7.98
N GLU A 27 31.48 0.50 -8.92
CA GLU A 27 31.12 0.66 -10.32
C GLU A 27 29.62 0.56 -10.57
N ILE A 28 29.11 1.40 -11.47
CA ILE A 28 27.70 1.42 -11.88
C ILE A 28 27.44 0.59 -13.14
N GLU A 29 28.50 0.26 -13.90
CA GLU A 29 28.42 -0.36 -15.22
C GLU A 29 27.55 -1.63 -15.19
N GLY A 30 26.63 -1.70 -16.16
CA GLY A 30 25.61 -2.77 -16.28
C GLY A 30 24.31 -2.50 -15.52
N TYR A 31 24.29 -1.62 -14.51
CA TYR A 31 23.15 -1.48 -13.59
C TYR A 31 22.74 -0.04 -13.24
N PRO A 32 22.73 0.93 -14.18
CA PRO A 32 22.50 2.34 -13.87
C PRO A 32 21.12 2.68 -13.31
N SER A 33 20.13 1.80 -13.49
CA SER A 33 18.77 1.98 -12.99
C SER A 33 18.60 1.60 -11.52
N ILE A 34 19.43 0.67 -11.01
CA ILE A 34 19.27 0.07 -9.67
C ILE A 34 20.45 0.34 -8.74
N HIS A 35 21.62 0.69 -9.30
CA HIS A 35 22.85 1.03 -8.58
C HIS A 35 23.15 2.53 -8.71
N GLY A 36 23.41 3.23 -7.59
CA GLY A 36 23.65 4.68 -7.62
C GLY A 36 25.12 5.10 -7.63
N GLY A 37 26.04 4.16 -7.76
CA GLY A 37 27.49 4.43 -7.84
C GLY A 37 28.15 4.78 -6.50
N GLN A 38 27.48 4.52 -5.38
CA GLN A 38 27.98 4.78 -4.02
C GLN A 38 28.24 3.49 -3.22
N GLY A 39 28.61 2.39 -3.90
CA GLY A 39 29.01 1.15 -3.23
C GLY A 39 30.41 1.20 -2.63
N PHE A 40 30.82 0.13 -1.96
CA PHE A 40 32.16 -0.04 -1.40
C PHE A 40 32.86 -1.28 -1.99
N GLY A 41 34.18 -1.21 -2.12
CA GLY A 41 35.00 -2.30 -2.62
C GLY A 41 34.82 -2.62 -4.11
N THR A 42 35.23 -3.83 -4.49
CA THR A 42 35.17 -4.35 -5.86
C THR A 42 34.03 -5.35 -5.97
N ARG A 43 33.34 -5.33 -7.12
CA ARG A 43 32.22 -6.23 -7.37
C ARG A 43 32.66 -7.69 -7.40
N ASN A 44 31.90 -8.59 -6.76
CA ASN A 44 32.11 -10.05 -6.83
C ASN A 44 30.89 -10.75 -7.46
N GLU A 45 30.97 -12.08 -7.63
CA GLU A 45 29.89 -12.88 -8.21
C GLU A 45 28.58 -12.79 -7.41
N GLY A 46 28.65 -12.82 -6.08
CA GLY A 46 27.48 -12.61 -5.21
C GLY A 46 26.82 -11.24 -5.42
N GLY A 47 27.62 -10.21 -5.64
CA GLY A 47 27.14 -8.87 -5.97
C GLY A 47 26.51 -8.78 -7.36
N ILE A 48 27.06 -9.48 -8.36
CA ILE A 48 26.43 -9.60 -9.69
C ILE A 48 25.06 -10.26 -9.55
N ASN A 49 24.97 -11.38 -8.83
CA ASN A 49 23.70 -12.07 -8.60
C ASN A 49 22.67 -11.18 -7.89
N LEU A 50 23.11 -10.38 -6.90
CA LEU A 50 22.24 -9.42 -6.21
C LEU A 50 21.76 -8.30 -7.15
N LEU A 51 22.66 -7.78 -8.00
CA LEU A 51 22.34 -6.73 -8.98
C LEU A 51 21.39 -7.25 -10.06
N ASP A 52 21.59 -8.47 -10.56
CA ASP A 52 20.71 -9.13 -11.53
C ASP A 52 19.32 -9.39 -10.93
N PHE A 53 19.27 -9.86 -9.69
CA PHE A 53 18.03 -9.99 -8.95
C PHE A 53 17.30 -8.65 -8.80
N ALA A 54 18.01 -7.61 -8.38
CA ALA A 54 17.46 -6.28 -8.20
C ALA A 54 16.93 -5.70 -9.52
N MET A 55 17.67 -5.89 -10.61
CA MET A 55 17.29 -5.49 -11.97
C MET A 55 16.05 -6.23 -12.46
N ALA A 56 15.97 -7.55 -12.25
CA ALA A 56 14.83 -8.37 -12.68
C ALA A 56 13.52 -7.98 -11.99
N HIS A 57 13.57 -7.46 -10.76
CA HIS A 57 12.41 -7.09 -9.96
C HIS A 57 12.18 -5.57 -9.83
N ASP A 58 12.89 -4.76 -10.61
CA ASP A 58 12.84 -3.29 -10.56
C ASP A 58 13.06 -2.74 -9.13
N LEU A 59 14.01 -3.33 -8.40
CA LEU A 59 14.40 -2.92 -7.05
C LEU A 59 15.69 -2.10 -7.11
N GLY A 60 15.72 -0.93 -6.49
CA GLY A 60 16.96 -0.17 -6.30
C GLY A 60 17.67 -0.56 -5.00
N ILE A 61 19.00 -0.61 -5.04
CA ILE A 61 19.83 -0.84 -3.86
C ILE A 61 20.03 0.49 -3.13
N VAL A 62 19.24 0.75 -2.10
CA VAL A 62 19.06 2.07 -1.50
C VAL A 62 20.37 2.63 -0.93
N ASN A 63 21.17 1.80 -0.27
CA ASN A 63 22.47 2.21 0.29
C ASN A 63 23.57 2.45 -0.76
N SER A 64 23.34 2.13 -2.04
CA SER A 64 24.27 2.46 -3.14
C SER A 64 23.99 3.83 -3.77
N ILE A 65 22.98 4.56 -3.31
CA ILE A 65 22.47 5.75 -4.01
C ILE A 65 22.91 7.06 -3.39
N PHE A 66 23.02 7.10 -2.06
CA PHE A 66 23.37 8.30 -1.34
C PHE A 66 24.88 8.38 -1.17
N LYS A 67 25.45 9.54 -1.50
CA LYS A 67 26.89 9.76 -1.31
C LYS A 67 27.22 9.77 0.17
N LYS A 68 28.11 8.87 0.59
CA LYS A 68 28.59 8.74 1.97
C LYS A 68 30.11 8.65 2.01
N ARG A 69 30.66 8.79 3.21
CA ARG A 69 32.07 8.46 3.49
C ARG A 69 32.19 6.95 3.60
N ASP A 70 33.35 6.38 3.26
CA ASP A 70 33.57 4.93 3.27
C ASP A 70 33.19 4.27 4.60
N SER A 71 33.49 4.89 5.75
CA SER A 71 33.10 4.38 7.07
C SER A 71 31.59 4.21 7.27
N HIS A 72 30.77 4.97 6.53
CA HIS A 72 29.30 4.92 6.54
C HIS A 72 28.72 4.07 5.39
N LEU A 73 29.56 3.40 4.60
CA LEU A 73 29.18 2.41 3.58
C LEU A 73 29.48 0.97 4.02
N ILE A 74 30.52 0.80 4.84
CA ILE A 74 30.97 -0.49 5.37
C ILE A 74 29.93 -1.02 6.35
N THR A 75 29.40 -2.20 6.08
CA THR A 75 28.40 -2.89 6.91
C THR A 75 28.99 -4.06 7.70
N PHE A 76 30.15 -4.57 7.30
CA PHE A 76 30.86 -5.62 8.02
C PHE A 76 32.35 -5.34 8.13
N SER A 77 32.92 -5.59 9.30
CA SER A 77 34.34 -5.35 9.60
C SER A 77 34.90 -6.46 10.48
N SER A 78 35.90 -7.19 10.00
CA SER A 78 36.58 -8.21 10.80
C SER A 78 38.05 -8.36 10.40
N GLY A 79 38.93 -8.48 11.39
CA GLY A 79 40.36 -8.74 11.15
C GLY A 79 41.07 -7.67 10.30
N GLY A 80 40.59 -6.42 10.32
CA GLY A 80 41.11 -5.34 9.48
C GLY A 80 40.56 -5.31 8.04
N HIS A 81 39.63 -6.20 7.71
CA HIS A 81 38.92 -6.20 6.43
C HIS A 81 37.53 -5.58 6.60
N ASP A 82 37.32 -4.50 5.86
CA ASP A 82 36.04 -3.81 5.75
C ASP A 82 35.32 -4.26 4.48
N THR A 83 34.03 -4.54 4.57
CA THR A 83 33.19 -4.94 3.44
C THR A 83 31.78 -4.34 3.53
N GLN A 84 31.09 -4.34 2.41
CA GLN A 84 29.68 -3.99 2.32
C GLN A 84 28.93 -5.22 1.80
N ILE A 85 28.16 -5.86 2.67
CA ILE A 85 27.42 -7.11 2.39
C ILE A 85 25.94 -7.04 2.82
N ASP A 86 25.62 -6.18 3.79
CA ASP A 86 24.24 -5.83 4.10
C ASP A 86 23.68 -4.76 3.14
N TYR A 87 22.47 -5.01 2.61
CA TYR A 87 21.79 -4.11 1.68
C TYR A 87 20.32 -3.93 2.00
N LEU A 88 19.78 -2.79 1.55
CA LEU A 88 18.35 -2.52 1.54
C LEU A 88 17.88 -2.34 0.09
N LEU A 89 16.91 -3.14 -0.32
CA LEU A 89 16.31 -3.12 -1.65
C LEU A 89 14.87 -2.66 -1.54
N MET A 90 14.47 -1.72 -2.40
CA MET A 90 13.11 -1.19 -2.45
C MET A 90 12.67 -0.97 -3.90
N ARG A 91 11.36 -0.97 -4.16
CA ARG A 91 10.82 -0.73 -5.51
C ARG A 91 11.31 0.60 -6.08
N ARG A 92 11.93 0.58 -7.25
CA ARG A 92 12.45 1.80 -7.91
C ARG A 92 11.35 2.81 -8.20
N GLY A 93 10.11 2.37 -8.45
CA GLY A 93 8.94 3.26 -8.56
C GLY A 93 8.71 4.14 -7.32
N ASP A 94 9.20 3.73 -6.14
CA ASP A 94 9.13 4.47 -4.89
C ASP A 94 10.38 5.30 -4.59
N ARG A 95 11.24 5.53 -5.59
CA ARG A 95 12.50 6.29 -5.46
C ARG A 95 12.33 7.65 -4.77
N SER A 96 11.21 8.33 -5.02
CA SER A 96 10.88 9.65 -4.44
C SER A 96 10.64 9.61 -2.92
N ARG A 97 10.49 8.42 -2.34
CA ARG A 97 10.30 8.21 -0.90
C ARG A 97 11.59 7.94 -0.15
N TRP A 98 12.68 7.58 -0.85
CA TRP A 98 13.96 7.30 -0.20
C TRP A 98 14.64 8.63 0.13
N LEU A 99 14.74 8.94 1.42
CA LEU A 99 15.28 10.21 1.90
C LEU A 99 16.77 10.12 2.19
N ASP A 100 17.18 9.05 2.87
CA ASP A 100 18.59 8.77 3.17
C ASP A 100 18.80 7.27 3.42
N CYS A 101 20.05 6.83 3.30
CA CYS A 101 20.49 5.54 3.80
C CYS A 101 21.95 5.59 4.21
N LYS A 102 22.26 5.11 5.42
CA LYS A 102 23.58 5.22 6.04
C LYS A 102 23.85 4.05 6.97
N VAL A 103 25.13 3.69 7.10
CA VAL A 103 25.60 2.79 8.14
C VAL A 103 26.02 3.59 9.37
N LEU A 104 25.71 3.08 10.56
CA LEU A 104 26.17 3.64 11.84
C LEU A 104 27.46 2.94 12.29
N PRO A 105 28.63 3.60 12.24
CA PRO A 105 29.91 2.94 12.52
C PRO A 105 30.16 2.65 14.00
N GLY A 106 29.51 3.38 14.91
CA GLY A 106 29.75 3.33 16.35
C GLY A 106 28.72 2.54 17.15
N ASP A 107 27.83 1.80 16.49
CA ASP A 107 26.78 1.04 17.17
C ASP A 107 27.32 -0.34 17.57
N ALA A 108 27.37 -0.62 18.87
CA ALA A 108 28.15 -1.72 19.48
C ALA A 108 27.36 -3.03 19.67
N VAL A 109 26.20 -3.17 19.02
CA VAL A 109 25.30 -4.33 19.24
C VAL A 109 25.93 -5.64 18.72
N VAL A 110 26.76 -5.58 17.68
CA VAL A 110 27.48 -6.74 17.11
C VAL A 110 28.92 -6.33 16.80
N SER A 111 29.90 -7.17 17.11
CA SER A 111 31.32 -6.83 16.98
C SER A 111 31.81 -6.68 15.53
N GLN A 112 31.11 -7.30 14.57
CA GLN A 112 31.50 -7.31 13.16
C GLN A 112 30.52 -6.58 12.24
N HIS A 113 29.21 -6.79 12.42
CA HIS A 113 28.17 -6.12 11.62
C HIS A 113 27.84 -4.73 12.18
N ARG A 114 27.62 -3.78 11.29
CA ARG A 114 27.23 -2.39 11.59
C ARG A 114 25.81 -2.15 11.15
N LEU A 115 25.08 -1.34 11.91
CA LEU A 115 23.66 -1.11 11.66
C LEU A 115 23.43 -0.27 10.40
N LEU A 116 22.70 -0.84 9.42
CA LEU A 116 22.25 -0.15 8.21
C LEU A 116 20.87 0.48 8.44
N VAL A 117 20.77 1.80 8.27
CA VAL A 117 19.55 2.57 8.53
C VAL A 117 19.11 3.29 7.27
N THR A 118 17.80 3.33 7.01
CA THR A 118 17.21 4.10 5.91
C THR A 118 16.05 4.96 6.40
N ASP A 119 15.99 6.18 5.89
CA ASP A 119 14.90 7.12 6.14
C ASP A 119 13.94 7.09 4.94
N ILE A 120 12.66 6.80 5.19
CA ILE A 120 11.64 6.62 4.15
C ILE A 120 10.43 7.53 4.42
N ALA A 121 9.96 8.23 3.39
CA ALA A 121 8.72 9.00 3.45
C ALA A 121 7.49 8.11 3.16
N ILE A 122 6.68 7.86 4.18
CA ILE A 122 5.38 7.17 4.03
C ILE A 122 4.26 8.21 3.96
N ARG A 123 3.73 8.44 2.76
CA ARG A 123 2.54 9.29 2.58
C ARG A 123 1.30 8.44 2.81
N LYS A 124 0.54 8.74 3.86
CA LYS A 124 -0.78 8.16 4.09
C LYS A 124 -1.76 8.83 3.12
N LYS A 125 -2.44 8.06 2.26
CA LYS A 125 -3.72 8.54 1.68
C LYS A 125 -4.67 8.68 2.87
N LEU A 126 -4.99 9.91 3.24
CA LEU A 126 -6.04 10.16 4.23
C LEU A 126 -7.37 9.78 3.57
N VAL A 127 -7.77 8.52 3.74
CA VAL A 127 -9.11 7.96 3.47
C VAL A 127 -9.50 8.00 2.00
N GLU A 128 -9.70 6.83 1.39
CA GLU A 128 -10.55 6.76 0.19
C GLU A 128 -11.93 7.27 0.59
N GLU A 129 -12.44 8.29 -0.10
CA GLU A 129 -13.85 8.68 0.05
C GLU A 129 -14.67 7.42 -0.14
N LYS A 130 -15.26 6.89 0.95
CA LYS A 130 -16.20 5.78 0.82
C LYS A 130 -17.26 6.28 -0.14
N LYS A 131 -17.37 5.64 -1.31
CA LYS A 131 -18.53 5.82 -2.18
C LYS A 131 -19.75 5.47 -1.32
N HIS A 132 -20.45 6.48 -0.84
CA HIS A 132 -21.63 6.25 -0.03
C HIS A 132 -22.72 5.73 -0.95
N GLU A 133 -23.20 4.53 -0.67
CA GLU A 133 -24.39 4.00 -1.33
C GLU A 133 -25.55 4.97 -1.09
N PRO A 134 -26.38 5.25 -2.11
CA PRO A 134 -27.57 6.08 -1.96
C PRO A 134 -28.46 5.51 -0.85
N MET A 135 -28.82 6.36 0.12
CA MET A 135 -29.70 5.96 1.22
C MET A 135 -31.05 6.65 1.11
N ILE A 136 -32.13 5.93 1.42
CA ILE A 136 -33.49 6.49 1.53
C ILE A 136 -33.56 7.40 2.75
N ILE A 137 -34.12 8.60 2.60
CA ILE A 137 -34.19 9.60 3.68
C ILE A 137 -35.38 9.30 4.60
N CYS A 138 -35.29 8.24 5.41
CA CYS A 138 -36.39 7.84 6.32
C CYS A 138 -36.82 8.96 7.29
N GLY A 139 -35.93 9.91 7.60
CA GLY A 139 -36.25 11.08 8.42
C GLY A 139 -37.30 12.02 7.81
N CYS A 140 -37.59 11.91 6.51
CA CYS A 140 -38.64 12.65 5.82
C CYS A 140 -40.02 11.99 5.90
N LEU A 141 -40.16 10.81 6.53
CA LEU A 141 -41.45 10.15 6.72
C LEU A 141 -42.23 10.83 7.85
N LYS A 142 -42.73 12.03 7.59
CA LYS A 142 -43.44 12.90 8.54
C LYS A 142 -44.62 13.59 7.86
N GLY A 143 -45.64 13.94 8.63
CA GLY A 143 -46.80 14.68 8.14
C GLY A 143 -47.52 13.96 7.00
N GLU A 144 -47.86 14.70 5.95
CA GLU A 144 -48.62 14.22 4.78
C GLU A 144 -47.93 13.05 4.06
N LYS A 145 -46.59 12.97 4.12
CA LYS A 145 -45.81 11.87 3.52
C LYS A 145 -46.10 10.50 4.13
N ILE A 146 -46.61 10.44 5.37
CA ILE A 146 -47.00 9.17 6.01
C ILE A 146 -48.19 8.55 5.30
N ALA A 147 -49.23 9.36 5.03
CA ALA A 147 -50.43 8.91 4.34
C ALA A 147 -50.09 8.55 2.89
N GLU A 148 -49.35 9.43 2.19
CA GLU A 148 -48.91 9.19 0.81
C GLU A 148 -48.10 7.89 0.68
N PHE A 149 -47.14 7.65 1.58
CA PHE A 149 -46.34 6.43 1.57
C PHE A 149 -47.22 5.19 1.80
N ARG A 150 -48.09 5.23 2.82
CA ARG A 150 -48.99 4.12 3.14
C ARG A 150 -49.89 3.78 1.95
N ASP A 151 -50.52 4.78 1.36
CA ASP A 151 -51.49 4.58 0.28
C ASP A 151 -50.82 4.00 -0.97
N LYS A 152 -49.62 4.48 -1.31
CA LYS A 152 -48.81 3.93 -2.41
C LYS A 152 -48.34 2.50 -2.14
N VAL A 153 -47.93 2.17 -0.91
CA VAL A 153 -47.53 0.79 -0.56
C VAL A 153 -48.71 -0.16 -0.69
N ILE A 154 -49.89 0.23 -0.22
CA ILE A 154 -51.11 -0.58 -0.30
C ILE A 154 -51.57 -0.73 -1.76
N ALA A 155 -51.53 0.36 -2.54
CA ALA A 155 -51.88 0.33 -3.96
C ALA A 155 -50.92 -0.54 -4.80
N GLY A 156 -49.63 -0.54 -4.46
CA GLY A 156 -48.61 -1.38 -5.10
C GLY A 156 -48.54 -2.81 -4.56
N LYS A 157 -49.44 -3.20 -3.64
CA LYS A 157 -49.46 -4.55 -3.08
C LYS A 157 -49.83 -5.55 -4.17
N ASP A 158 -48.88 -6.43 -4.45
CA ASP A 158 -49.08 -7.51 -5.41
C ASP A 158 -49.88 -8.66 -4.77
N SER A 159 -51.07 -8.92 -5.35
CA SER A 159 -52.05 -9.90 -4.89
C SER A 159 -51.92 -11.27 -5.56
N ARG A 160 -50.86 -11.49 -6.34
CA ARG A 160 -50.58 -12.78 -7.00
C ARG A 160 -50.33 -13.91 -5.98
N MET A 161 -50.61 -15.14 -6.39
CA MET A 161 -50.17 -16.34 -5.65
C MET A 161 -48.66 -16.50 -5.86
N TYR A 162 -47.91 -16.66 -4.76
CA TYR A 162 -46.46 -16.86 -4.80
C TYR A 162 -46.14 -18.34 -4.61
N GLU A 163 -45.09 -18.81 -5.30
CA GLU A 163 -44.64 -20.19 -5.21
C GLU A 163 -44.03 -20.51 -3.83
N ASP A 164 -43.38 -19.52 -3.21
CA ASP A 164 -42.74 -19.66 -1.90
C ASP A 164 -42.71 -18.32 -1.10
N THR A 165 -42.41 -18.43 0.20
CA THR A 165 -42.38 -17.30 1.13
C THR A 165 -41.27 -16.29 0.82
N ASN A 166 -40.14 -16.72 0.27
CA ASN A 166 -39.01 -15.84 -0.06
C ASN A 166 -39.38 -14.96 -1.26
N SER A 167 -40.00 -15.54 -2.29
CA SER A 167 -40.53 -14.79 -3.45
C SER A 167 -41.59 -13.75 -3.05
N MET A 168 -42.48 -14.10 -2.10
CA MET A 168 -43.46 -13.15 -1.55
C MET A 168 -42.78 -12.00 -0.79
N TRP A 169 -41.74 -12.31 0.01
CA TRP A 169 -40.98 -11.32 0.75
C TRP A 169 -40.22 -10.37 -0.18
N GLU A 170 -39.56 -10.88 -1.22
CA GLU A 170 -38.82 -10.08 -2.20
C GLU A 170 -39.75 -9.08 -2.90
N ALA A 171 -40.90 -9.54 -3.41
CA ALA A 171 -41.88 -8.67 -4.05
C ALA A 171 -42.42 -7.57 -3.10
N MET A 172 -42.66 -7.93 -1.83
CA MET A 172 -43.07 -6.96 -0.81
C MET A 172 -41.96 -5.95 -0.50
N SER A 173 -40.74 -6.43 -0.29
CA SER A 173 -39.55 -5.62 0.00
C SER A 173 -39.26 -4.64 -1.12
N ASP A 174 -39.32 -5.08 -2.37
CA ASP A 174 -39.08 -4.26 -3.55
C ASP A 174 -40.14 -3.17 -3.69
N ASN A 175 -41.42 -3.50 -3.48
CA ASN A 175 -42.48 -2.50 -3.51
C ASN A 175 -42.31 -1.45 -2.42
N VAL A 176 -42.03 -1.86 -1.18
CA VAL A 176 -41.78 -0.94 -0.06
C VAL A 176 -40.57 -0.06 -0.33
N THR A 177 -39.47 -0.65 -0.81
CA THR A 177 -38.23 0.07 -1.12
C THR A 177 -38.43 1.09 -2.23
N ARG A 178 -39.07 0.70 -3.33
CA ARG A 178 -39.39 1.59 -4.46
C ARG A 178 -40.27 2.75 -4.03
N VAL A 179 -41.36 2.48 -3.32
CA VAL A 179 -42.28 3.53 -2.84
C VAL A 179 -41.57 4.47 -1.86
N ALA A 180 -40.68 3.93 -1.02
CA ALA A 180 -39.90 4.74 -0.10
C ALA A 180 -38.93 5.67 -0.84
N GLN A 181 -38.30 5.20 -1.93
CA GLN A 181 -37.47 6.03 -2.79
C GLN A 181 -38.27 7.15 -3.46
N GLU A 182 -39.46 6.85 -3.98
CA GLU A 182 -40.34 7.81 -4.65
C GLU A 182 -40.87 8.90 -3.69
N THR A 183 -41.29 8.52 -2.48
CA THR A 183 -41.94 9.45 -1.54
C THR A 183 -40.93 10.19 -0.64
N LEU A 184 -39.83 9.54 -0.26
CA LEU A 184 -38.86 10.08 0.71
C LEU A 184 -37.60 10.63 0.04
N GLY A 185 -37.30 10.21 -1.18
CA GLY A 185 -36.09 10.59 -1.91
C GLY A 185 -34.84 9.87 -1.40
N MET A 186 -33.74 10.06 -2.13
CA MET A 186 -32.42 9.49 -1.81
C MET A 186 -31.41 10.59 -1.48
N THR A 187 -30.46 10.28 -0.59
CA THR A 187 -29.27 11.10 -0.38
C THR A 187 -28.00 10.29 -0.57
N THR A 188 -27.00 10.93 -1.18
CA THR A 188 -25.61 10.44 -1.27
C THR A 188 -24.69 11.12 -0.26
N ARG A 189 -25.22 12.04 0.56
CA ARG A 189 -24.45 12.80 1.56
C ARG A 189 -25.14 12.88 2.93
N ARG A 190 -24.32 13.01 3.96
CA ARG A 190 -24.71 13.30 5.35
C ARG A 190 -25.55 14.58 5.35
N ILE A 191 -26.82 14.51 5.74
CA ILE A 191 -27.59 15.71 6.08
C ILE A 191 -26.95 16.23 7.38
N SER A 192 -26.02 17.18 7.25
CA SER A 192 -25.54 17.96 8.39
C SER A 192 -26.75 18.76 8.89
N GLY A 193 -27.28 18.38 10.05
CA GLY A 193 -28.36 19.11 10.68
C GLY A 193 -27.98 20.58 10.82
N GLN A 194 -28.75 21.45 10.17
CA GLN A 194 -28.83 22.85 10.56
C GLN A 194 -29.42 22.85 11.97
N LYS A 195 -28.58 23.19 12.95
CA LYS A 195 -29.05 23.67 14.25
C LYS A 195 -29.44 25.13 14.04
N GLU A 196 -30.74 25.40 14.12
CA GLU A 196 -31.24 26.70 14.57
C GLU A 196 -30.98 26.87 16.07
#